data_AF-A0A916CTV4-F1
#
_entry.id   AF-A0A916CTV4-F1
#
_cell.length_a   1.000
_cell.length_b   1.000
_cell.length_c   1.000
_cell.angle_alpha   90.00
_cell.angle_beta   90.00
_cell.angle_gamma   90.00
#
_symmetry.space_group_name_H-M   'P 1'
#
loop_
_entity.id
_entity.type
_entity.pdbx_description
1 polymer ?
#
loop_
_entity_poly.entity_id
_entity_poly.type
_entity_poly.pdbx_seq_one_letter_code
_entity_poly.pdbx_strand_id
1 'polypeptide(L)' 'MAEPREARFQWGQPVKTTMNLVNDGSYPDVPADAILAEQGEHGEVVNVGLVEETGEPIYLVEFADGKVVGVLEEEIEPC' A
#
# COMPACT_ATOMS: atom_id res chain seq x y z
N MET A 1 -5.89 -20.87 12.03
CA MET A 1 -6.30 -19.49 12.38
C MET A 1 -5.06 -18.67 12.14
N ALA A 2 -5.01 -17.86 11.10
CA ALA A 2 -3.87 -16.97 10.90
C ALA A 2 -3.95 -15.92 12.01
N GLU A 3 -2.94 -15.89 12.88
CA GLU A 3 -2.84 -14.85 13.90
C GLU A 3 -2.57 -13.54 13.15
N PRO A 4 -3.49 -12.54 13.23
CA PRO A 4 -3.29 -11.30 12.51
C PRO A 4 -2.02 -10.64 13.02
N ARG A 5 -1.04 -10.43 12.14
CA ARG A 5 0.16 -9.68 12.50
C ARG A 5 -0.28 -8.25 12.82
N GLU A 6 0.20 -7.69 13.93
CA GLU A 6 -0.08 -6.30 14.29
C GLU A 6 0.39 -5.37 13.16
N ALA A 7 -0.54 -4.57 12.66
CA ALA A 7 -0.23 -3.55 11.68
C ALA A 7 0.74 -2.51 12.27
N ARG A 8 1.91 -2.36 11.65
CA ARG A 8 2.93 -1.38 12.07
C ARG A 8 2.54 0.05 11.73
N PHE A 9 1.79 0.23 10.65
CA PHE A 9 1.30 1.52 10.21
C PHE A 9 -0.19 1.68 10.54
N GLN A 10 -0.59 2.91 10.85
CA GLN A 10 -1.98 3.24 11.16
C GLN A 10 -2.58 4.17 10.12
N TRP A 11 -3.91 4.19 10.08
CA TRP A 11 -4.67 5.14 9.28
C TRP A 11 -4.27 6.60 9.60
N GLY A 12 -4.06 7.42 8.57
CA GLY A 12 -3.60 8.80 8.65
C GLY A 12 -2.08 8.94 8.87
N GLN A 13 -1.32 7.85 8.81
CA GLN A 13 0.14 7.89 8.94
C GLN A 13 0.80 8.19 7.58
N PRO A 14 1.71 9.18 7.51
CA PRO A 14 2.48 9.43 6.31
C PRO A 14 3.54 8.34 6.11
N VAL A 15 3.59 7.81 4.90
CA VAL A 15 4.54 6.77 4.49
C VAL A 15 5.16 7.17 3.16
N LYS A 16 6.31 6.56 2.85
CA LYS A 16 6.91 6.66 1.52
C LYS A 16 7.18 5.27 0.97
N THR A 17 7.10 5.13 -0.34
CA THR A 17 7.39 3.87 -1.02
C THR A 17 8.88 3.57 -0.99
N THR A 18 9.24 2.33 -0.71
CA THR A 18 10.64 1.87 -0.77
C THR A 18 11.02 1.36 -2.17
N MET A 19 10.03 1.14 -3.03
CA MET A 19 10.20 0.68 -4.41
C MET A 19 9.04 1.14 -5.30
N ASN A 20 9.17 0.94 -6.62
CA ASN A 20 8.13 1.31 -7.57
C ASN A 20 6.93 0.38 -7.44
N LEU A 21 5.76 0.94 -7.10
CA LEU A 21 4.51 0.21 -7.05
C LEU A 21 3.94 0.08 -8.45
N VAL A 22 3.75 -1.15 -8.89
CA VAL A 22 3.20 -1.45 -10.21
C VAL A 22 1.77 -1.94 -10.05
N ASN A 23 0.89 -1.53 -10.96
CA ASN A 23 -0.48 -2.02 -10.97
C ASN A 23 -0.54 -3.49 -11.39
N ASP A 24 -0.87 -4.36 -10.45
CA ASP A 24 -1.14 -5.79 -10.71
C ASP A 24 -2.53 -6.02 -11.36
N GLY A 25 -3.30 -4.95 -11.59
CA GLY A 25 -4.66 -5.01 -12.14
C GLY A 25 -5.75 -4.69 -11.11
N SER A 26 -5.35 -4.37 -9.87
CA SER A 26 -6.25 -3.86 -8.83
C SER A 26 -6.84 -2.48 -9.18
N TYR A 27 -6.17 -1.72 -10.05
CA TYR A 27 -6.67 -0.46 -10.59
C TYR A 27 -7.29 -0.67 -11.98
N PRO A 28 -8.62 -0.59 -12.14
CA PRO A 28 -9.25 -0.72 -13.45
C PRO A 28 -9.05 0.51 -14.35
N ASP A 29 -8.74 1.67 -13.76
CA ASP A 29 -8.54 2.93 -14.49
C ASP A 29 -7.13 3.06 -15.09
N VAL A 30 -6.19 2.28 -14.57
CA VAL A 30 -4.77 2.31 -14.95
C VAL A 30 -4.41 0.99 -15.62
N PRO A 31 -3.59 0.96 -16.69
CA PRO A 31 -3.16 -0.31 -17.26
C PRO A 31 -2.46 -1.20 -16.22
N ALA A 32 -2.69 -2.51 -16.30
CA ALA A 32 -1.84 -3.48 -15.61
C ALA A 32 -0.41 -3.30 -16.13
N ASP A 33 0.58 -3.30 -15.23
CA ASP A 33 1.99 -2.96 -15.47
C ASP A 33 2.34 -1.45 -15.44
N ALA A 34 1.38 -0.55 -15.21
CA ALA A 34 1.71 0.86 -15.01
C ALA A 34 2.26 1.13 -13.61
N ILE A 35 3.19 2.08 -13.50
CA ILE A 35 3.67 2.58 -12.22
C ILE A 35 2.57 3.41 -11.57
N LEU A 36 2.07 2.96 -10.41
CA LEU A 36 1.10 3.68 -9.59
C LEU A 36 1.78 4.70 -8.68
N ALA A 37 2.95 4.34 -8.14
CA ALA A 37 3.81 5.23 -7.37
C ALA A 37 5.28 4.87 -7.61
N GLU A 38 6.12 5.88 -7.79
CA GLU A 38 7.56 5.69 -7.93
C GLU A 38 8.20 5.39 -6.56
N GLN A 39 9.40 4.84 -6.55
CA GLN A 39 10.20 4.69 -5.34
C GLN A 39 10.47 6.04 -4.68
N GLY A 40 10.18 6.16 -3.38
CA GLY A 40 10.35 7.38 -2.60
C GLY A 40 9.18 8.35 -2.72
N GLU A 41 8.11 7.98 -3.42
CA GLU A 41 6.89 8.77 -3.49
C GLU A 41 6.20 8.80 -2.13
N HIS A 42 5.67 9.96 -1.76
CA HIS A 42 4.99 10.17 -0.49
C HIS A 42 3.50 9.85 -0.63
N GLY A 43 2.96 9.14 0.36
CA GLY A 43 1.53 8.86 0.45
C GLY A 43 1.05 8.79 1.90
N GLU A 44 -0.26 8.69 2.07
CA GLU A 44 -0.92 8.60 3.37
C GLU A 44 -1.69 7.28 3.49
N VAL A 45 -1.52 6.56 4.59
CA VAL A 45 -2.27 5.33 4.83
C VAL A 45 -3.75 5.67 5.07
N VAL A 46 -4.62 5.36 4.12
CA VAL A 46 -6.06 5.61 4.20
C VAL A 46 -6.88 4.36 4.53
N ASN A 47 -6.27 3.17 4.55
CA ASN A 47 -6.87 1.97 5.09
C ASN A 47 -5.82 0.95 5.51
N VAL A 48 -6.14 0.10 6.48
CA VAL A 48 -5.31 -1.03 6.89
C VAL A 48 -6.19 -2.27 6.89
N GLY A 49 -5.97 -3.13 5.90
CA GLY A 49 -6.61 -4.42 5.76
C GLY A 49 -5.74 -5.56 6.27
N LEU A 50 -6.31 -6.75 6.22
CA LEU A 50 -5.60 -8.00 6.48
C LEU A 50 -5.91 -8.94 5.31
N VAL A 51 -4.88 -9.53 4.72
CA VAL A 51 -5.04 -10.58 3.72
C VAL A 51 -5.59 -11.81 4.43
N GLU A 52 -6.84 -12.19 4.15
CA GLU A 52 -7.48 -13.33 4.83
C GLU A 52 -6.78 -14.67 4.55
N GLU A 53 -6.11 -14.78 3.40
CA GLU A 53 -5.42 -15.99 2.96
C GLU A 53 -4.09 -16.22 3.70
N THR A 54 -3.30 -15.17 3.93
CA THR A 54 -1.97 -15.26 4.54
C THR A 54 -1.91 -14.71 5.97
N GLY A 55 -2.88 -13.89 6.38
CA GLY A 55 -2.87 -13.15 7.66
C GLY A 55 -1.90 -11.97 7.68
N GLU A 56 -1.44 -11.51 6.51
CA GLU A 56 -0.51 -10.40 6.39
C GLU A 56 -1.25 -9.07 6.32
N PRO A 57 -0.74 -8.00 6.98
CA PRO A 57 -1.36 -6.69 6.94
C PRO A 57 -1.11 -6.05 5.57
N ILE A 58 -2.18 -5.56 4.96
CA ILE A 58 -2.13 -4.79 3.70
C ILE A 58 -2.51 -3.35 4.00
N TYR A 59 -1.71 -2.40 3.53
CA TYR A 59 -1.92 -0.98 3.76
C TYR A 59 -2.41 -0.35 2.46
N LEU A 60 -3.47 0.42 2.51
CA LEU A 60 -3.92 1.23 1.38
C LEU A 60 -3.35 2.62 1.57
N VAL A 61 -2.50 3.03 0.62
CA VAL A 61 -1.82 4.32 0.63
C VAL A 61 -2.40 5.20 -0.47
N GLU A 62 -2.94 6.35 -0.07
CA GLU A 62 -3.36 7.40 -0.99
C GLU A 62 -2.18 8.29 -1.36
N PHE A 63 -1.90 8.38 -2.66
CA PHE A 63 -0.86 9.25 -3.22
C PHE A 63 -1.46 10.59 -3.67
N ALA A 64 -0.59 11.58 -3.89
CA ALA A 64 -0.99 12.94 -4.28
C ALA A 64 -1.83 13.02 -5.56
N ASP A 65 -1.78 12.00 -6.42
CA ASP A 65 -2.60 11.87 -7.63
C ASP A 65 -4.05 11.39 -7.35
N GLY A 66 -4.41 11.18 -6.07
CA GLY A 66 -5.72 10.65 -5.65
C GLY A 66 -5.86 9.15 -5.84
N LYS A 67 -4.75 8.44 -6.11
CA LYS A 67 -4.70 6.99 -6.28
C LYS A 67 -4.44 6.32 -4.94
N VAL A 68 -5.28 5.35 -4.57
CA VAL A 68 -5.22 4.55 -3.34
C VAL A 68 -4.65 3.16 -3.61
N VAL A 69 -3.34 2.97 -3.46
CA VAL A 69 -2.67 1.70 -3.81
C VAL A 69 -2.56 0.79 -2.59
N GLY A 70 -2.93 -0.48 -2.75
CA GLY A 70 -2.68 -1.51 -1.73
C GLY A 70 -1.23 -1.96 -1.79
N VAL A 71 -0.52 -1.86 -0.66
CA VAL A 71 0.90 -2.19 -0.51
C VAL A 71 1.12 -3.03 0.74
N LEU A 72 2.17 -3.83 0.73
CA LEU A 72 2.62 -4.58 1.90
C LEU A 72 3.52 -3.73 2.79
N GLU A 73 3.67 -4.16 4.03
CA GLU A 73 4.55 -3.53 5.02
C GLU A 73 5.99 -3.30 4.52
N GLU A 74 6.49 -4.22 3.69
CA GLU A 74 7.87 -4.19 3.18
C GLU A 74 8.08 -3.22 2.02
N GLU A 75 7.00 -2.79 1.36
CA GLU A 75 7.04 -1.90 0.20
C GLU A 75 6.97 -0.42 0.59
N ILE A 76 6.74 -0.14 1.88
CA ILE A 76 6.63 1.21 2.43
C ILE A 76 7.45 1.38 3.71
N GLU A 77 7.87 2.61 3.97
CA GLU A 77 8.56 2.98 5.21
C GLU A 77 7.98 4.27 5.79
N PRO A 78 8.05 4.46 7.12
CA PRO A 78 7.53 5.68 7.75
C PRO A 78 8.41 6.88 7.37
N CYS A 79 7.78 8.03 7.15
CA CYS A 79 8.47 9.31 6.94
C CYS A 79 8.89 9.96 8.26
#